data_AF-A0A7X5XV36-F1
#
_entry.id   AF-A0A7X5XV36-F1
#
_cell.length_a   1.000
_cell.length_b   1.000
_cell.length_c   1.000
_cell.angle_alpha   90.00
_cell.angle_beta   90.00
_cell.angle_gamma   90.00
#
_symmetry.space_group_name_H-M   'P 1'
#
loop_
_entity.id
_entity.type
_entity.pdbx_description
1 polymer ?
#
loop_
_entity_poly.entity_id
_entity_poly.type
_entity_poly.pdbx_seq_one_letter_code
_entity_poly.pdbx_strand_id
1 'polypeptide(L)'
;MRTLLLAAALIAVPAAAQDSPFVGEYAIAEGPDAGGGLLIKDDGGFQYYFVAGAFDERAEGRWEMRGAMVCLTTDPKPVPPTMEKGPPIEADGEIPTLLVTWPNGEGVAGVDFVIGFDSGDPAEDYTQYDGWTMPAGDTRVPRWVELREPIYGIAAPRYELTEADDGKLRVIIVPNDIGVVDFDGACAEKTERGLTLHRAEGEMRFVRLGGE
;
A
#
# COMPACT_ATOMS: atom_id res chain seq x y z
N MET A 1 -11.34 -20.30 -54.13
CA MET A 1 -10.17 -19.99 -53.28
C MET A 1 -10.70 -19.77 -51.87
N ARG A 2 -10.41 -20.69 -50.94
CA ARG A 2 -10.94 -20.67 -49.57
C ARG A 2 -9.74 -20.43 -48.64
N THR A 3 -9.63 -19.21 -48.13
CA THR A 3 -8.55 -18.81 -47.23
C THR A 3 -8.78 -19.46 -45.86
N LEU A 4 -7.93 -20.41 -45.49
CA LEU A 4 -7.88 -20.93 -44.12
C LEU A 4 -7.11 -19.92 -43.25
N LEU A 5 -7.81 -19.31 -42.28
CA LEU A 5 -7.16 -18.64 -41.16
C LEU A 5 -6.68 -19.70 -40.17
N LEU A 6 -5.37 -19.83 -39.98
CA LEU A 6 -4.80 -20.51 -38.82
C LEU A 6 -4.87 -19.56 -37.63
N ALA A 7 -5.68 -19.90 -36.62
CA ALA A 7 -5.62 -19.30 -35.30
C ALA A 7 -4.38 -19.88 -34.57
N ALA A 8 -3.36 -19.06 -34.35
CA ALA A 8 -2.24 -19.41 -33.49
C ALA A 8 -2.70 -19.30 -32.03
N ALA A 9 -2.98 -20.43 -31.40
CA ALA A 9 -3.16 -20.50 -29.96
C ALA A 9 -1.80 -20.23 -29.29
N LEU A 10 -1.68 -19.12 -28.57
CA LEU A 10 -0.58 -18.87 -27.64
C LEU A 10 -0.70 -19.89 -26.50
N ILE A 11 0.00 -21.01 -26.64
CA ILE A 11 0.19 -21.97 -25.54
C ILE A 11 1.12 -21.26 -24.56
N ALA A 12 0.58 -20.83 -23.42
CA ALA A 12 1.39 -20.43 -22.27
C ALA A 12 2.21 -21.65 -21.87
N VAL A 13 3.47 -21.67 -22.28
CA VAL A 13 4.40 -22.73 -21.90
C VAL A 13 4.60 -22.59 -20.39
N PRO A 14 4.31 -23.61 -19.57
CA PRO A 14 4.64 -23.56 -18.15
C PRO A 14 6.14 -23.27 -18.06
N ALA A 15 6.52 -22.25 -17.29
CA ALA A 15 7.92 -21.93 -17.06
C ALA A 15 8.62 -23.21 -16.59
N ALA A 16 9.57 -23.70 -17.39
CA ALA A 16 10.34 -24.87 -17.01
C ALA A 16 10.98 -24.57 -15.67
N ALA A 17 10.85 -25.49 -14.71
CA ALA A 17 11.41 -25.36 -13.38
C ALA A 17 12.88 -24.90 -13.50
N GLN A 18 13.17 -23.71 -12.97
CA GLN A 18 14.50 -23.12 -13.09
C GLN A 18 15.33 -23.61 -11.91
N ASP A 19 16.34 -24.44 -12.19
CA ASP A 19 17.37 -24.79 -11.22
C ASP A 19 18.17 -23.52 -10.89
N SER A 20 17.73 -22.81 -9.86
CA SER A 20 18.28 -21.53 -9.44
C SER A 20 18.73 -21.63 -7.99
N PRO A 21 19.92 -21.09 -7.66
CA PRO A 21 20.42 -21.12 -6.30
C PRO A 21 19.55 -20.26 -5.35
N PHE A 22 18.66 -19.42 -5.88
CA PHE A 22 17.72 -18.60 -5.10
C PHE A 22 16.45 -19.35 -4.69
N VAL A 23 16.18 -20.53 -5.23
CA VAL A 23 15.00 -21.31 -4.82
C VAL A 23 15.12 -21.72 -3.34
N GLY A 24 14.07 -21.44 -2.59
CA GLY A 24 13.97 -21.76 -1.17
C GLY A 24 13.09 -20.81 -0.38
N GLU A 25 13.00 -21.12 0.91
CA GLU A 25 12.29 -20.32 1.91
C GLU A 25 13.28 -19.45 2.68
N TYR A 26 12.88 -18.22 2.95
CA TYR A 26 13.70 -17.23 3.62
C TYR A 26 12.87 -16.53 4.69
N ALA A 27 13.38 -16.45 5.92
CA ALA A 27 12.79 -15.68 7.00
C ALA A 27 13.39 -14.27 7.03
N ILE A 28 12.56 -13.28 7.37
CA ILE A 28 13.05 -11.91 7.54
C ILE A 28 14.03 -11.78 8.70
N ALA A 29 15.01 -10.87 8.56
CA ALA A 29 16.07 -10.63 9.54
C ALA A 29 16.22 -9.13 9.90
N GLU A 30 15.10 -8.41 9.99
CA GLU A 30 15.07 -6.95 10.25
C GLU A 30 14.98 -6.56 11.74
N GLY A 31 14.74 -7.51 12.65
CA GLY A 31 14.69 -7.24 14.09
C GLY A 31 13.61 -8.07 14.80
N PRO A 32 13.50 -7.95 16.13
CA PRO A 32 12.54 -8.73 16.92
C PRO A 32 11.08 -8.32 16.69
N ASP A 33 10.83 -7.09 16.26
CA ASP A 33 9.49 -6.52 16.10
C ASP A 33 8.93 -6.66 14.67
N ALA A 34 9.66 -7.36 13.81
CA ALA A 34 9.32 -7.63 12.43
C ALA A 34 9.18 -9.13 12.19
N GLY A 35 8.09 -9.53 11.53
CA GLY A 35 7.85 -10.90 11.10
C GLY A 35 7.66 -10.98 9.58
N GLY A 36 7.86 -12.15 9.00
CA GLY A 36 7.67 -12.34 7.57
C GLY A 36 8.68 -13.26 6.91
N GLY A 37 8.57 -13.35 5.59
CA GLY A 37 9.43 -14.19 4.79
C GLY A 37 9.21 -14.02 3.30
N LEU A 38 10.10 -14.67 2.55
CA LEU A 38 10.10 -14.75 1.10
C LEU A 38 10.25 -16.22 0.71
N LEU A 39 9.35 -16.71 -0.12
CA LEU A 39 9.44 -18.00 -0.78
C LEU A 39 9.73 -17.76 -2.27
N ILE A 40 10.85 -18.28 -2.76
CA ILE A 40 11.18 -18.32 -4.18
C ILE A 40 10.99 -19.77 -4.64
N LYS A 41 10.00 -20.00 -5.50
CA LYS A 41 9.61 -21.32 -6.00
C LYS A 41 10.41 -21.68 -7.24
N ASP A 42 10.64 -22.97 -7.45
CA ASP A 42 11.30 -23.50 -8.65
C ASP A 42 10.49 -23.30 -9.94
N ASP A 43 9.17 -23.15 -9.82
CA ASP A 43 8.22 -22.90 -10.92
C ASP A 43 8.26 -21.48 -11.50
N GLY A 44 9.15 -20.61 -11.00
CA GLY A 44 9.26 -19.21 -11.42
C GLY A 44 8.36 -18.23 -10.65
N GLY A 45 7.62 -18.71 -9.64
CA GLY A 45 6.80 -17.89 -8.75
C GLY A 45 7.48 -17.48 -7.46
N PHE A 46 7.01 -16.41 -6.83
CA PHE A 46 7.41 -16.05 -5.46
C PHE A 46 6.20 -15.69 -4.59
N GLN A 47 6.39 -15.75 -3.27
CA GLN A 47 5.46 -15.24 -2.27
C GLN A 47 6.22 -14.48 -1.19
N TYR A 48 5.67 -13.34 -0.78
CA TYR A 48 6.24 -12.46 0.23
C TYR A 48 5.19 -12.06 1.25
N TYR A 49 5.58 -12.00 2.52
CA TYR A 49 4.80 -11.43 3.59
C TYR A 49 5.71 -10.69 4.57
N PHE A 50 5.25 -9.57 5.11
CA PHE A 50 5.91 -8.81 6.15
C PHE A 50 4.89 -8.19 7.10
N VAL A 51 5.24 -8.15 8.38
CA VAL A 51 4.44 -7.52 9.43
C VAL A 51 5.35 -6.78 10.39
N ALA A 52 5.00 -5.54 10.72
CA ALA A 52 5.63 -4.73 11.74
C ALA A 52 4.59 -3.82 12.41
N GLY A 53 4.15 -4.18 13.62
CA GLY A 53 3.11 -3.44 14.32
C GLY A 53 1.78 -3.42 13.57
N ALA A 54 1.31 -2.23 13.16
CA ALA A 54 0.08 -2.04 12.39
C ALA A 54 0.30 -2.05 10.87
N PHE A 55 1.54 -2.24 10.42
CA PHE A 55 1.92 -2.26 9.02
C PHE A 55 2.09 -3.70 8.54
N ASP A 56 1.30 -4.10 7.54
CA ASP A 56 1.35 -5.42 6.91
C ASP A 56 1.58 -5.27 5.41
N GLU A 57 2.50 -6.06 4.87
CA GLU A 57 2.75 -6.16 3.44
C GLU A 57 2.64 -7.60 2.96
N ARG A 58 2.18 -7.78 1.72
CA ARG A 58 2.20 -9.05 1.00
C ARG A 58 2.49 -8.85 -0.47
N ALA A 59 3.00 -9.87 -1.14
CA ALA A 59 2.98 -9.93 -2.59
C ALA A 59 3.12 -11.36 -3.09
N GLU A 60 2.66 -11.58 -4.31
CA GLU A 60 2.98 -12.77 -5.09
C GLU A 60 3.18 -12.37 -6.54
N GLY A 61 3.88 -13.22 -7.28
CA GLY A 61 4.13 -12.96 -8.68
C GLY A 61 5.23 -13.84 -9.21
N ARG A 62 6.02 -13.29 -10.12
CA ARG A 62 7.06 -14.02 -10.85
C ARG A 62 8.45 -13.51 -10.50
N TRP A 63 9.45 -14.33 -10.74
CA TRP A 63 10.84 -13.93 -10.63
C TRP A 63 11.63 -14.30 -11.88
N GLU A 64 12.73 -13.58 -12.10
CA GLU A 64 13.69 -13.86 -13.16
C GLU A 64 15.12 -13.60 -12.70
N MET A 65 16.07 -14.33 -13.29
CA MET A 65 17.49 -14.05 -13.08
C MET A 65 17.93 -12.83 -13.89
N ARG A 66 18.58 -11.87 -13.23
CA ARG A 66 19.30 -10.76 -13.89
C ARG A 66 20.76 -10.76 -13.43
N GLY A 67 21.60 -11.43 -14.22
CA GLY A 67 23.01 -11.64 -13.86
C GLY A 67 23.14 -12.51 -12.62
N ALA A 68 23.73 -11.97 -11.55
CA ALA A 68 23.89 -12.66 -10.27
C ALA A 68 22.73 -12.43 -9.29
N MET A 69 21.69 -11.69 -9.68
CA MET A 69 20.54 -11.36 -8.85
C MET A 69 19.27 -12.07 -9.32
N VAL A 70 18.32 -12.23 -8.42
CA VAL A 70 16.93 -12.58 -8.74
C VAL A 70 16.06 -11.33 -8.62
N CYS A 71 15.31 -10.99 -9.66
CA CYS A 71 14.40 -9.86 -9.64
C CYS A 71 12.95 -10.34 -9.56
N LEU A 72 12.18 -9.72 -8.68
CA LEU A 72 10.80 -10.06 -8.41
C LEU A 72 9.88 -9.14 -9.22
N THR A 73 8.67 -9.60 -9.53
CA THR A 73 7.64 -8.77 -10.19
C THR A 73 6.29 -9.23 -9.68
N THR A 74 5.62 -8.36 -8.93
CA THR A 74 4.26 -8.61 -8.44
C THR A 74 3.30 -8.75 -9.62
N ASP A 75 2.54 -9.84 -9.65
CA ASP A 75 1.66 -10.18 -10.76
C ASP A 75 0.35 -10.79 -10.20
N PRO A 76 -0.81 -10.12 -10.34
CA PRO A 76 -1.03 -8.88 -11.08
C PRO A 76 -0.37 -7.65 -10.46
N LYS A 77 -0.06 -6.63 -11.28
CA LYS A 77 0.46 -5.35 -10.81
C LYS A 77 -0.57 -4.70 -9.87
N PRO A 78 -0.20 -4.33 -8.62
CA PRO A 78 -1.15 -3.80 -7.65
C PRO A 78 -1.65 -2.40 -8.06
N VAL A 79 -2.90 -2.13 -7.74
CA VAL A 79 -3.51 -0.80 -7.87
C VAL A 79 -3.35 -0.06 -6.53
N PRO A 80 -2.63 1.08 -6.49
CA PRO A 80 -2.43 1.83 -5.26
C PRO A 80 -3.76 2.29 -4.64
N PRO A 81 -3.86 2.37 -3.29
CA PRO A 81 -5.01 2.98 -2.64
C PRO A 81 -5.15 4.46 -3.02
N THR A 82 -6.38 4.95 -3.01
CA THR A 82 -6.69 6.35 -3.27
C THR A 82 -7.61 6.91 -2.19
N MET A 83 -7.83 8.22 -2.22
CA MET A 83 -8.80 8.90 -1.38
C MET A 83 -9.79 9.65 -2.25
N GLU A 84 -11.06 9.62 -1.89
CA GLU A 84 -12.14 10.27 -2.64
C GLU A 84 -13.08 11.04 -1.71
N LYS A 85 -13.62 12.17 -2.19
CA LYS A 85 -14.62 12.94 -1.44
C LYS A 85 -15.95 12.17 -1.39
N GLY A 86 -16.48 11.97 -0.20
CA GLY A 86 -17.78 11.34 0.05
C GLY A 86 -18.82 12.32 0.58
N PRO A 87 -20.12 11.95 0.56
CA PRO A 87 -21.16 12.73 1.23
C PRO A 87 -20.92 12.69 2.76
N PRO A 88 -21.14 13.81 3.48
CA PRO A 88 -21.06 13.82 4.94
C PRO A 88 -21.98 12.78 5.57
N ILE A 89 -21.52 12.17 6.66
CA ILE A 89 -22.30 11.22 7.46
C ILE A 89 -22.13 11.56 8.93
N GLU A 90 -23.07 11.10 9.75
CA GLU A 90 -22.97 11.21 11.21
C GLU A 90 -21.95 10.20 11.75
N ALA A 91 -21.20 10.63 12.75
CA ALA A 91 -20.38 9.82 13.63
C ALA A 91 -20.67 10.27 15.07
N ASP A 92 -20.99 9.33 15.96
CA ASP A 92 -21.39 9.60 17.35
C ASP A 92 -22.52 10.64 17.51
N GLY A 93 -23.47 10.65 16.56
CA GLY A 93 -24.69 11.46 16.60
C GLY A 93 -24.54 12.88 16.04
N GLU A 94 -23.38 13.25 15.52
CA GLU A 94 -23.15 14.54 14.86
C GLU A 94 -22.34 14.36 13.57
N ILE A 95 -22.40 15.34 12.66
CA ILE A 95 -21.53 15.35 11.47
C ILE A 95 -20.26 16.13 11.81
N PRO A 96 -19.09 15.47 11.92
CA PRO A 96 -17.83 16.12 12.27
C PRO A 96 -17.35 17.08 11.16
N THR A 97 -16.40 17.94 11.49
CA THR A 97 -15.77 18.84 10.51
C THR A 97 -14.98 18.04 9.48
N LEU A 98 -14.25 17.02 9.91
CA LEU A 98 -13.48 16.14 9.06
C LEU A 98 -13.71 14.69 9.47
N LEU A 99 -14.03 13.83 8.53
CA LEU A 99 -14.13 12.39 8.75
C LEU A 99 -13.43 11.65 7.62
N VAL A 100 -12.54 10.73 7.97
CA VAL A 100 -12.00 9.76 7.02
C VAL A 100 -12.64 8.42 7.31
N THR A 101 -13.10 7.72 6.27
CA THR A 101 -13.81 6.44 6.41
C THR A 101 -13.30 5.40 5.44
N TRP A 102 -13.48 4.13 5.78
CA TRP A 102 -13.53 3.04 4.83
C TRP A 102 -14.80 3.11 3.96
N PRO A 103 -14.88 2.35 2.83
CA PRO A 103 -16.05 2.36 1.96
C PRO A 103 -17.35 1.91 2.65
N ASN A 104 -17.25 1.11 3.71
CA ASN A 104 -18.38 0.68 4.54
C ASN A 104 -18.91 1.78 5.48
N GLY A 105 -18.25 2.94 5.55
CA GLY A 105 -18.61 4.07 6.41
C GLY A 105 -17.97 4.05 7.80
N GLU A 106 -17.22 3.01 8.16
CA GLU A 106 -16.46 2.99 9.42
C GLU A 106 -15.35 4.04 9.37
N GLY A 107 -15.20 4.80 10.45
CA GLY A 107 -14.16 5.82 10.54
C GLY A 107 -12.76 5.24 10.59
N VAL A 108 -11.79 6.04 10.18
CA VAL A 108 -10.36 5.72 10.17
C VAL A 108 -9.64 6.74 11.04
N ALA A 109 -9.03 6.26 12.12
CA ALA A 109 -8.20 7.07 12.99
C ALA A 109 -6.75 7.15 12.48
N GLY A 110 -6.01 8.17 12.92
CA GLY A 110 -4.59 8.31 12.63
C GLY A 110 -4.26 8.83 11.23
N VAL A 111 -5.24 9.41 10.52
CA VAL A 111 -4.98 10.11 9.25
C VAL A 111 -4.58 11.54 9.58
N ASP A 112 -3.34 11.89 9.26
CA ASP A 112 -2.82 13.24 9.43
C ASP A 112 -3.57 14.19 8.51
N PHE A 113 -3.84 15.41 8.99
CA PHE A 113 -4.43 16.44 8.16
C PHE A 113 -3.86 17.82 8.42
N VAL A 114 -4.02 18.69 7.41
CA VAL A 114 -3.88 20.13 7.55
C VAL A 114 -5.16 20.79 7.03
N ILE A 115 -5.83 21.57 7.88
CA ILE A 115 -7.00 22.37 7.49
C ILE A 115 -6.57 23.82 7.37
N GLY A 116 -6.66 24.37 6.16
CA GLY A 116 -6.53 25.81 5.94
C GLY A 116 -7.86 26.51 6.06
N PHE A 117 -7.82 27.69 6.67
CA PHE A 117 -8.99 28.51 6.93
C PHE A 117 -9.01 29.77 6.05
N ASP A 118 -10.14 30.49 6.12
CA ASP A 118 -10.30 31.80 5.53
C ASP A 118 -9.43 32.89 6.18
N SER A 119 -8.99 32.64 7.41
CA SER A 119 -8.16 33.55 8.20
C SER A 119 -7.33 32.79 9.25
N GLY A 120 -6.22 33.40 9.67
CA GLY A 120 -5.33 32.83 10.68
C GLY A 120 -4.48 31.65 10.18
N ASP A 121 -3.83 30.98 11.12
CA ASP A 121 -2.95 29.85 10.85
C ASP A 121 -3.75 28.55 10.60
N PRO A 122 -3.25 27.60 9.77
CA PRO A 122 -3.85 26.28 9.59
C PRO A 122 -3.95 25.49 10.91
N ALA A 123 -4.85 24.51 10.94
CA ALA A 123 -4.89 23.49 11.98
C ALA A 123 -4.19 22.23 11.48
N GLU A 124 -3.33 21.65 12.30
CA GLU A 124 -2.62 20.39 12.03
C GLU A 124 -2.94 19.42 13.16
N ASP A 125 -3.49 18.26 12.82
CA ASP A 125 -3.87 17.21 13.77
C ASP A 125 -4.08 15.88 13.01
N TYR A 126 -4.68 14.89 13.64
CA TYR A 126 -5.07 13.62 13.02
C TYR A 126 -6.51 13.22 13.36
N THR A 127 -7.14 12.44 12.49
CA THR A 127 -8.53 11.98 12.69
C THR A 127 -8.65 10.92 13.80
N GLN A 128 -9.82 10.86 14.43
CA GLN A 128 -10.25 9.72 15.27
C GLN A 128 -11.29 8.87 14.51
N TYR A 129 -11.74 7.77 15.11
CA TYR A 129 -12.78 6.90 14.53
C TYR A 129 -14.13 7.63 14.36
N ASP A 130 -14.42 8.60 15.22
CA ASP A 130 -15.57 9.50 15.17
C ASP A 130 -15.28 10.78 14.37
N GLY A 131 -14.08 10.90 13.79
CA GLY A 131 -13.63 12.04 13.01
C GLY A 131 -12.90 13.09 13.84
N TRP A 132 -12.89 14.32 13.34
CA TRP A 132 -12.35 15.48 14.02
C TRP A 132 -13.31 16.65 13.86
N THR A 133 -13.57 17.36 14.96
CA THR A 133 -14.50 18.49 14.99
C THR A 133 -13.79 19.73 15.50
N MET A 134 -14.07 20.86 14.85
CA MET A 134 -13.51 22.15 15.27
C MET A 134 -13.78 22.43 16.75
N PRO A 135 -12.80 22.93 17.51
CA PRO A 135 -12.99 23.30 18.90
C PRO A 135 -14.12 24.31 19.08
N ALA A 136 -14.87 24.16 20.17
CA ALA A 136 -15.97 25.07 20.49
C ALA A 136 -15.48 26.53 20.57
N GLY A 137 -16.15 27.42 19.84
CA GLY A 137 -15.84 28.86 19.80
C GLY A 137 -14.85 29.26 18.70
N ASP A 138 -14.28 28.32 17.96
CA ASP A 138 -13.56 28.63 16.73
C ASP A 138 -14.56 28.95 15.61
N THR A 139 -14.51 30.17 15.10
CA THR A 139 -15.43 30.67 14.07
C THR A 139 -14.79 30.79 12.69
N ARG A 140 -13.55 30.32 12.52
CA ARG A 140 -12.88 30.32 11.23
C ARG A 140 -13.60 29.38 10.27
N VAL A 141 -13.53 29.67 8.97
CA VAL A 141 -14.21 28.85 7.96
C VAL A 141 -13.18 27.97 7.24
N PRO A 142 -13.27 26.63 7.33
CA PRO A 142 -12.43 25.73 6.55
C PRO A 142 -12.54 26.02 5.04
N ARG A 143 -11.39 26.16 4.37
CA ARG A 143 -11.29 26.44 2.92
C ARG A 143 -10.63 25.32 2.14
N TRP A 144 -9.68 24.63 2.75
CA TRP A 144 -9.08 23.47 2.12
C TRP A 144 -8.57 22.48 3.17
N VAL A 145 -8.47 21.21 2.76
CA VAL A 145 -7.95 20.13 3.61
C VAL A 145 -6.92 19.33 2.81
N GLU A 146 -5.76 19.09 3.41
CA GLU A 146 -4.77 18.12 2.94
C GLU A 146 -4.77 16.92 3.90
N LEU A 147 -4.62 15.71 3.35
CA LEU A 147 -4.71 14.45 4.09
C LEU A 147 -3.56 13.53 3.74
N ARG A 148 -3.04 12.83 4.74
CA ARG A 148 -2.06 11.77 4.59
C ARG A 148 -2.34 10.64 5.57
N GLU A 149 -2.53 9.42 5.06
CA GLU A 149 -2.48 8.21 5.86
C GLU A 149 -1.01 7.75 5.91
N PRO A 150 -0.35 7.81 7.08
CA PRO A 150 1.09 7.63 7.15
C PRO A 150 1.55 6.17 7.10
N ILE A 151 0.71 5.18 7.47
CA ILE A 151 1.10 3.78 7.59
C ILE A 151 1.39 3.18 6.21
N TYR A 152 0.51 3.41 5.24
CA TYR A 152 0.64 2.92 3.86
C TYR A 152 1.03 4.04 2.88
N GLY A 153 1.34 5.24 3.39
CA GLY A 153 1.79 6.37 2.58
C GLY A 153 0.72 6.89 1.61
N ILE A 154 -0.56 6.78 1.96
CA ILE A 154 -1.67 7.20 1.11
C ILE A 154 -1.81 8.72 1.20
N ALA A 155 -1.63 9.41 0.09
CA ALA A 155 -1.81 10.86 0.02
C ALA A 155 -2.93 11.22 -0.95
N ALA A 156 -3.69 12.25 -0.62
CA ALA A 156 -4.68 12.84 -1.51
C ALA A 156 -4.18 14.18 -2.07
N PRO A 157 -4.67 14.62 -3.23
CA PRO A 157 -4.66 16.03 -3.58
C PRO A 157 -5.37 16.85 -2.50
N ARG A 158 -5.04 18.14 -2.41
CA ARG A 158 -5.77 19.09 -1.57
C ARG A 158 -7.25 19.11 -1.97
N TYR A 159 -8.13 18.97 -0.99
CA TYR A 159 -9.56 19.14 -1.16
C TYR A 159 -9.93 20.60 -0.91
N GLU A 160 -10.41 21.30 -1.94
CA GLU A 160 -10.99 22.64 -1.79
C GLU A 160 -12.44 22.52 -1.27
N LEU A 161 -12.79 23.35 -0.29
CA LEU A 161 -14.11 23.43 0.31
C LEU A 161 -14.85 24.68 -0.18
N THR A 162 -16.10 24.46 -0.57
CA THR A 162 -17.01 25.49 -1.04
C THR A 162 -18.07 25.79 0.02
N GLU A 163 -18.88 26.82 -0.18
CA GLU A 163 -20.00 27.10 0.72
C GLU A 163 -21.00 25.94 0.83
N ALA A 164 -21.13 25.13 -0.24
CA ALA A 164 -22.01 23.96 -0.25
C ALA A 164 -21.54 22.83 0.68
N ASP A 165 -20.27 22.85 1.09
CA ASP A 165 -19.69 21.86 2.00
C ASP A 165 -19.95 22.18 3.47
N ASP A 166 -20.43 23.40 3.78
CA ASP A 166 -20.67 23.88 5.16
C ASP A 166 -19.45 23.72 6.08
N GLY A 167 -18.24 23.85 5.50
CA GLY A 167 -16.98 23.64 6.21
C GLY A 167 -16.72 22.19 6.62
N LYS A 168 -17.48 21.21 6.10
CA LYS A 168 -17.35 19.80 6.44
C LYS A 168 -16.78 19.00 5.28
N LEU A 169 -15.98 17.98 5.59
CA LEU A 169 -15.41 17.08 4.61
C LEU A 169 -15.46 15.64 5.12
N ARG A 170 -16.06 14.76 4.31
CA ARG A 170 -15.82 13.33 4.41
C ARG A 170 -14.91 12.88 3.28
N VAL A 171 -13.89 12.11 3.61
CA VAL A 171 -13.02 11.43 2.66
C VAL A 171 -13.13 9.92 2.86
N ILE A 172 -13.21 9.19 1.76
CA ILE A 172 -13.28 7.73 1.73
C ILE A 172 -11.92 7.23 1.25
N ILE A 173 -11.26 6.40 2.05
CA ILE A 173 -10.10 5.63 1.58
C ILE A 173 -10.64 4.51 0.68
N VAL A 174 -10.26 4.54 -0.59
CA VAL A 174 -10.51 3.46 -1.55
C VAL A 174 -9.31 2.52 -1.46
N PRO A 175 -9.46 1.34 -0.83
CA PRO A 175 -8.31 0.53 -0.44
C PRO A 175 -7.57 -0.07 -1.63
N ASN A 176 -8.25 -0.38 -2.74
CA ASN A 176 -7.67 -1.11 -3.87
C ASN A 176 -6.83 -2.31 -3.38
N ASP A 177 -5.54 -2.36 -3.72
CA ASP A 177 -4.60 -3.38 -3.27
C ASP A 177 -3.70 -2.90 -2.11
N ILE A 178 -4.25 -2.14 -1.15
CA ILE A 178 -3.52 -1.69 0.05
C ILE A 178 -2.78 -2.86 0.73
N GLY A 179 -1.53 -2.61 1.13
CA GLY A 179 -0.63 -3.62 1.68
C GLY A 179 -0.07 -4.61 0.64
N VAL A 180 -0.39 -4.47 -0.65
CA VAL A 180 0.27 -5.26 -1.72
C VAL A 180 1.45 -4.48 -2.30
N VAL A 181 2.65 -5.04 -2.18
CA VAL A 181 3.89 -4.41 -2.64
C VAL A 181 4.03 -4.54 -4.15
N ASP A 182 4.37 -3.45 -4.84
CA ASP A 182 4.85 -3.49 -6.23
C ASP A 182 6.35 -3.79 -6.25
N PHE A 183 6.72 -5.04 -6.57
CA PHE A 183 8.12 -5.45 -6.68
C PHE A 183 8.77 -5.08 -8.02
N ASP A 184 8.13 -4.30 -8.89
CA ASP A 184 8.76 -3.85 -10.13
C ASP A 184 10.11 -3.12 -9.87
N GLY A 185 11.18 -3.64 -10.46
CA GLY A 185 12.54 -3.15 -10.24
C GLY A 185 13.22 -3.65 -8.95
N ALA A 186 12.56 -4.44 -8.11
CA ALA A 186 13.17 -5.02 -6.92
C ALA A 186 13.97 -6.29 -7.23
N CYS A 187 15.22 -6.32 -6.77
CA CYS A 187 16.12 -7.45 -6.99
C CYS A 187 16.81 -7.84 -5.70
N ALA A 188 17.06 -9.14 -5.54
CA ALA A 188 17.81 -9.69 -4.42
C ALA A 188 19.14 -10.28 -4.87
N GLU A 189 20.16 -10.01 -4.08
CA GLU A 189 21.46 -10.66 -4.17
C GLU A 189 21.62 -11.70 -3.06
N LYS A 190 22.43 -12.73 -3.30
CA LYS A 190 22.77 -13.71 -2.28
C LYS A 190 23.74 -13.13 -1.26
N THR A 191 23.55 -13.55 -0.01
CA THR A 191 24.53 -13.38 1.06
C THR A 191 25.01 -14.76 1.52
N GLU A 192 25.99 -14.79 2.43
CA GLU A 192 26.45 -16.05 3.04
C GLU A 192 25.32 -16.81 3.75
N ARG A 193 24.31 -16.09 4.29
CA ARG A 193 23.25 -16.66 5.14
C ARG A 193 21.87 -16.63 4.51
N GLY A 194 21.69 -16.01 3.36
CA GLY A 194 20.38 -15.84 2.72
C GLY A 194 20.44 -14.88 1.55
N LEU A 195 19.68 -13.78 1.64
CA LEU A 195 19.60 -12.76 0.60
C LEU A 195 19.38 -11.36 1.17
N THR A 196 19.80 -10.36 0.40
CA THR A 196 19.44 -8.95 0.60
C THR A 196 18.56 -8.55 -0.58
N LEU A 197 17.34 -8.13 -0.31
CA LEU A 197 16.38 -7.62 -1.28
C LEU A 197 16.46 -6.09 -1.31
N HIS A 198 16.70 -5.52 -2.48
CA HIS A 198 16.72 -4.08 -2.71
C HIS A 198 15.38 -3.64 -3.28
N ARG A 199 14.71 -2.71 -2.60
CA ARG A 199 13.44 -2.09 -3.00
C ARG A 199 13.59 -0.57 -3.07
N ALA A 200 12.58 0.12 -3.60
CA ALA A 200 12.56 1.58 -3.63
C ALA A 200 12.59 2.20 -2.22
N GLU A 201 11.98 1.52 -1.24
CA GLU A 201 11.88 1.97 0.15
C GLU A 201 13.15 1.68 0.97
N GLY A 202 14.05 0.81 0.47
CA GLY A 202 15.26 0.42 1.16
C GLY A 202 15.64 -1.05 0.96
N GLU A 203 16.58 -1.51 1.78
CA GLU A 203 17.06 -2.89 1.75
C GLU A 203 16.36 -3.73 2.83
N MET A 204 16.09 -4.99 2.50
CA MET A 204 15.55 -5.98 3.44
C MET A 204 16.41 -7.23 3.44
N ARG A 205 16.78 -7.70 4.63
CA ARG A 205 17.65 -8.86 4.85
C ARG A 205 16.81 -10.07 5.20
N PHE A 206 17.20 -11.20 4.63
CA PHE A 206 16.59 -12.48 4.91
C PHE A 206 17.63 -13.57 5.15
N VAL A 207 17.28 -14.55 5.97
CA VAL A 207 18.08 -15.75 6.24
C VAL A 207 17.38 -16.95 5.62
N ARG A 208 18.13 -17.82 4.94
CA ARG A 208 17.59 -19.03 4.33
C ARG A 208 17.16 -20.02 5.41
N LEU A 209 15.98 -20.61 5.24
CA LEU A 209 15.48 -21.68 6.09
C LEU A 209 15.92 -23.05 5.55
N GLY A 210 16.26 -23.97 6.46
CA GLY A 210 16.56 -25.37 6.12
C GLY A 210 17.88 -25.61 5.36
N GLY A 211 18.79 -24.63 5.29
CA GLY A 211 20.16 -24.82 4.83
C GLY A 211 21.12 -24.91 6.00
N GLU A 212 21.53 -26.13 6.37
CA GLU A 212 22.79 -26.37 7.10
C GLU A 212 23.97 -26.44 6.13
#